data_AF-R7TA20-F1
#
_entry.id   AF-R7TA20-F1
#
_cell.length_a   1.000
_cell.length_b   1.000
_cell.length_c   1.000
_cell.angle_alpha   90.00
_cell.angle_beta   90.00
_cell.angle_gamma   90.00
#
_symmetry.space_group_name_H-M   'P 1'
#
loop_
_entity.id
_entity.type
_entity.pdbx_description
1 polymer ?
#
loop_
_entity_poly.entity_id
_entity_poly.type
_entity_poly.pdbx_seq_one_letter_code
_entity_poly.pdbx_strand_id
1 'polypeptide(L)'
;MKEADEFVDITLVFGKQRIACHKVILAGMCDYFRRMFLTNMLERGSQEVVLNDISASTGVLLVEYLYSGNIDITQQNAQDLLAASEMLLLGALKKNVEDFLLSHTDSVNCISIINLARLYDLKILLADARSYLHEHNGQWNTLPPMPTARIEHSSIYHNHHLYVVGGCNRNALNSVDTLDMRNLQWNHLPPLPREVCSAHLAIVSDNLFVLGGSCGGCVADVHEFDSTQQTWRQRSPMPEICEGGAAVSFNDHVYVVGGRNKRCMRFNPRNNTWTSLQRPQFSHDYRPSIVLNGKIVVFGGLNDDFTEEYSPLTDSWSTWTLKMPQKSQGWAFAAIMDS
;
A
#
# COMPACT_ATOMS: atom_id res chain seq x y z
N MET A 1 9.92 41.07 -16.99
CA MET A 1 8.60 41.61 -16.58
C MET A 1 8.21 41.27 -15.13
N LYS A 2 8.85 40.30 -14.45
CA LYS A 2 8.61 39.99 -13.03
C LYS A 2 9.30 40.97 -12.06
N GLU A 3 10.29 41.74 -12.53
CA GLU A 3 11.15 42.61 -11.71
C GLU A 3 10.57 44.00 -11.39
N ALA A 4 9.47 44.38 -12.04
CA ALA A 4 8.74 45.60 -11.67
C ALA A 4 7.45 45.16 -10.96
N ASP A 5 7.34 45.44 -9.66
CA ASP A 5 6.17 45.15 -8.80
C ASP A 5 4.96 46.05 -9.15
N GLU A 6 4.88 46.49 -10.41
CA GLU A 6 3.91 47.43 -10.92
C GLU A 6 2.73 46.66 -11.52
N PHE A 7 1.50 47.05 -11.14
CA PHE A 7 0.24 46.50 -11.68
C PHE A 7 -0.09 45.04 -11.35
N VAL A 8 0.53 44.47 -10.31
CA VAL A 8 0.12 43.18 -9.73
C VAL A 8 -1.33 43.25 -9.25
N ASP A 9 -2.17 42.31 -9.67
CA ASP A 9 -3.61 42.28 -9.40
C ASP A 9 -4.09 40.95 -8.77
N ILE A 10 -3.16 40.02 -8.50
CA ILE A 10 -3.43 38.79 -7.76
C ILE A 10 -2.19 38.23 -7.07
N THR A 11 -2.40 37.53 -5.96
CA THR A 11 -1.37 36.76 -5.25
C THR A 11 -1.73 35.27 -5.26
N LEU A 12 -0.82 34.42 -5.75
CA LEU A 12 -0.93 32.97 -5.62
C LEU A 12 -0.26 32.52 -4.31
N VAL A 13 -0.94 31.66 -3.56
CA VAL A 13 -0.48 31.18 -2.25
C VAL A 13 -0.24 29.67 -2.32
N PHE A 14 1.00 29.27 -2.08
CA PHE A 14 1.44 27.86 -2.04
C PHE A 14 1.99 27.56 -0.64
N GLY A 15 1.12 27.06 0.25
CA GLY A 15 1.45 26.90 1.67
C GLY A 15 1.83 28.24 2.32
N LYS A 16 3.13 28.40 2.65
CA LYS A 16 3.67 29.65 3.23
C LYS A 16 4.16 30.65 2.17
N GLN A 17 4.34 30.23 0.93
CA GLN A 17 4.88 31.07 -0.13
C GLN A 17 3.76 31.89 -0.77
N ARG A 18 3.99 33.20 -0.94
CA ARG A 18 3.04 34.14 -1.55
C ARG A 18 3.72 34.79 -2.75
N ILE A 19 3.11 34.68 -3.92
CA ILE A 19 3.70 35.12 -5.18
C ILE A 19 2.75 36.10 -5.87
N ALA A 20 3.18 37.36 -5.94
CA ALA A 20 2.53 38.41 -6.71
C ALA A 20 2.54 38.08 -8.21
N CYS A 21 1.39 38.17 -8.87
CA CYS A 21 1.18 37.80 -10.28
C CYS A 21 0.21 38.76 -10.99
N HIS A 22 0.14 38.61 -12.32
CA HIS A 22 -0.76 39.35 -13.19
C HIS A 22 -1.85 38.40 -13.74
N LYS A 23 -3.13 38.68 -13.48
CA LYS A 23 -4.29 37.90 -13.95
C LYS A 23 -4.27 37.73 -15.46
N VAL A 24 -3.84 38.76 -16.19
CA VAL A 24 -3.77 38.73 -17.66
C VAL A 24 -2.79 37.67 -18.18
N ILE A 25 -1.62 37.53 -17.55
CA ILE A 25 -0.61 36.53 -17.94
C ILE A 25 -1.10 35.14 -17.58
N LEU A 26 -1.60 34.96 -16.36
CA LEU A 26 -2.13 33.69 -15.89
C LEU A 26 -3.31 33.22 -16.76
N ALA A 27 -4.26 34.09 -17.10
CA ALA A 27 -5.39 33.77 -17.98
C ALA A 27 -4.98 33.49 -19.43
N GLY A 28 -3.93 34.16 -19.92
CA GLY A 28 -3.42 33.93 -21.26
C GLY A 28 -2.76 32.57 -21.41
N MET A 29 -2.05 32.12 -20.37
CA MET A 29 -1.17 30.95 -20.43
C MET A 29 -1.76 29.69 -19.77
N CYS A 30 -2.82 29.82 -18.98
CA CYS A 30 -3.39 28.71 -18.22
C CYS A 30 -4.93 28.73 -18.26
N ASP A 31 -5.51 27.67 -18.82
CA ASP A 31 -6.95 27.51 -18.98
C ASP A 31 -7.70 27.46 -17.63
N TYR A 32 -7.08 26.89 -16.59
CA TYR A 32 -7.63 26.90 -15.24
C TYR A 32 -7.83 28.33 -14.73
N PHE A 33 -6.79 29.16 -14.77
CA PHE A 33 -6.87 30.56 -14.35
C PHE A 33 -7.79 31.39 -15.26
N ARG A 34 -7.77 31.14 -16.57
CA ARG A 34 -8.69 31.78 -17.52
C ARG A 34 -10.15 31.54 -17.12
N ARG A 35 -10.52 30.29 -16.85
CA ARG A 35 -11.87 29.92 -16.41
C ARG A 35 -12.18 30.56 -15.06
N MET A 36 -11.27 30.47 -14.11
CA MET A 36 -11.46 31.03 -12.77
C MET A 36 -11.73 32.56 -12.79
N PHE A 37 -11.02 33.32 -13.63
CA PHE A 37 -11.20 34.77 -13.69
C PHE A 37 -12.38 35.24 -14.56
N LEU A 38 -12.73 34.48 -15.60
CA LEU A 38 -13.81 34.85 -16.53
C LEU A 38 -15.20 34.35 -16.11
N THR A 39 -15.27 33.28 -15.32
CA THR A 39 -16.54 32.74 -14.84
C THR A 39 -16.99 33.45 -13.55
N ASN A 40 -18.29 33.38 -13.24
CA ASN A 40 -18.89 34.05 -12.07
C ASN A 40 -18.60 33.28 -10.76
N MET A 41 -17.35 32.87 -10.56
CA MET A 41 -16.88 32.15 -9.38
C MET A 41 -16.57 33.12 -8.24
N LEU A 42 -16.60 32.63 -7.00
CA LEU A 42 -16.36 33.43 -5.77
C LEU A 42 -15.00 34.15 -5.80
N GLU A 43 -14.02 33.53 -6.46
CA GLU A 43 -12.63 33.98 -6.57
C GLU A 43 -12.44 35.12 -7.57
N ARG A 44 -13.47 35.46 -8.38
CA ARG A 44 -13.40 36.59 -9.33
C ARG A 44 -13.03 37.91 -8.64
N GLY A 45 -13.56 38.12 -7.43
CA GLY A 45 -13.28 39.28 -6.59
C GLY A 45 -12.11 39.11 -5.63
N SER A 46 -11.51 37.91 -5.55
CA SER A 46 -10.40 37.65 -4.64
C SER A 46 -9.10 38.25 -5.18
N GLN A 47 -8.31 38.81 -4.26
CA GLN A 47 -6.92 39.21 -4.51
C GLN A 47 -5.94 38.06 -4.26
N GLU A 48 -6.43 36.94 -3.71
CA GLU A 48 -5.63 35.77 -3.34
C GLU A 48 -6.25 34.46 -3.80
N VAL A 49 -5.41 33.55 -4.31
CA VAL A 49 -5.81 32.20 -4.69
C VAL A 49 -4.88 31.21 -4.01
N VAL A 50 -5.45 30.35 -3.16
CA VAL A 50 -4.70 29.37 -2.38
C VAL A 50 -4.72 28.02 -3.11
N LEU A 51 -3.54 27.50 -3.41
CA LEU A 51 -3.34 26.22 -4.09
C LEU A 51 -2.68 25.24 -3.11
N ASN A 52 -3.51 24.56 -2.32
CA ASN A 52 -3.04 23.67 -1.24
C ASN A 52 -2.36 22.39 -1.75
N ASP A 53 -2.74 21.92 -2.93
CA ASP A 53 -2.25 20.66 -3.51
C ASP A 53 -0.95 20.82 -4.32
N ILE A 54 -0.37 22.02 -4.34
CA ILE A 54 0.92 22.30 -4.97
C ILE A 54 1.94 22.73 -3.91
N SER A 55 3.08 22.04 -3.85
CA SER A 55 4.19 22.39 -2.97
C SER A 55 4.77 23.77 -3.32
N ALA A 56 5.27 24.50 -2.34
CA ALA A 56 5.80 25.85 -2.54
C ALA A 56 6.90 25.92 -3.62
N SER A 57 7.81 24.94 -3.66
CA SER A 57 8.87 24.83 -4.66
C SER A 57 8.31 24.65 -6.07
N THR A 58 7.33 23.76 -6.23
CA THR A 58 6.68 23.51 -7.52
C THR A 58 5.85 24.71 -7.97
N GLY A 59 5.17 25.39 -7.03
CA GLY A 59 4.43 26.62 -7.30
C GLY A 59 5.30 27.74 -7.85
N VAL A 60 6.51 27.94 -7.31
CA VAL A 60 7.47 28.93 -7.84
C VAL A 60 7.87 28.61 -9.28
N LEU A 61 8.23 27.35 -9.55
CA LEU A 61 8.60 26.90 -10.90
C LEU A 61 7.46 27.07 -11.91
N LEU A 62 6.22 26.76 -11.50
CA LEU A 62 5.05 26.92 -12.36
C LEU A 62 4.76 28.37 -12.68
N VAL A 63 4.91 29.28 -11.71
CA VAL A 63 4.75 30.71 -11.98
C VAL A 63 5.82 31.17 -12.95
N GLU A 64 7.07 30.74 -12.81
CA GLU A 64 8.14 31.10 -13.75
C GLU A 64 7.90 30.54 -15.15
N TYR A 65 7.41 29.30 -15.25
CA TYR A 65 6.96 28.70 -16.49
C TYR A 65 5.86 29.51 -17.18
N LEU A 66 4.85 29.97 -16.45
CA LEU A 66 3.76 30.77 -17.01
C LEU A 66 4.23 32.12 -17.58
N TYR A 67 5.34 32.66 -17.08
CA TYR A 67 5.90 33.92 -17.58
C TYR A 67 6.95 33.73 -18.69
N SER A 68 7.70 32.62 -18.66
CA SER A 68 8.84 32.41 -19.56
C SER A 68 8.58 31.40 -20.66
N GLY A 69 7.61 30.51 -20.48
CA GLY A 69 7.37 29.34 -21.33
C GLY A 69 8.36 28.18 -21.10
N ASN A 70 9.35 28.33 -20.22
CA ASN A 70 10.42 27.35 -20.01
C ASN A 70 10.39 26.83 -18.57
N ILE A 71 10.71 25.54 -18.41
CA ILE A 71 10.83 24.90 -17.10
C ILE A 71 11.79 23.72 -17.18
N ASP A 72 12.67 23.62 -16.19
CA ASP A 72 13.62 22.52 -16.09
C ASP A 72 12.97 21.33 -15.37
N ILE A 73 12.73 20.26 -16.13
CA ILE A 73 12.18 19.00 -15.61
C ILE A 73 13.34 18.12 -15.15
N THR A 74 13.24 17.61 -13.93
CA THR A 74 14.24 16.78 -13.25
C THR A 74 13.55 15.60 -12.59
N GLN A 75 14.31 14.55 -12.25
CA GLN A 75 13.75 13.39 -11.52
C GLN A 75 13.10 13.78 -10.19
N GLN A 76 13.58 14.85 -9.53
CA GLN A 76 13.08 15.29 -8.24
C GLN A 76 11.76 16.07 -8.33
N ASN A 77 11.49 16.75 -9.45
CA ASN A 77 10.30 17.60 -9.61
C ASN A 77 9.26 17.03 -10.60
N ALA A 78 9.62 16.01 -11.41
CA ALA A 78 8.74 15.50 -12.47
C ALA A 78 7.38 15.02 -11.94
N GLN A 79 7.35 14.32 -10.81
CA GLN A 79 6.10 13.87 -10.20
C GLN A 79 5.18 15.03 -9.77
N ASP A 80 5.73 16.02 -9.07
CA ASP A 80 4.98 17.20 -8.62
C ASP A 80 4.51 18.05 -9.80
N LEU A 81 5.36 18.20 -10.83
CA LEU A 81 5.01 18.90 -12.06
C LEU A 81 3.92 18.18 -12.84
N LEU A 82 3.94 16.85 -12.89
CA LEU A 82 2.88 16.07 -13.52
C LEU A 82 1.54 16.33 -12.82
N ALA A 83 1.51 16.20 -11.49
CA ALA A 83 0.33 16.43 -10.67
C ALA A 83 -0.24 17.84 -10.87
N ALA A 84 0.63 18.86 -10.78
CA ALA A 84 0.22 20.24 -10.93
C ALA A 84 -0.19 20.59 -12.37
N SER A 85 0.47 20.01 -13.38
CA SER A 85 0.11 20.23 -14.79
C SER A 85 -1.27 19.68 -15.12
N GLU A 86 -1.67 18.56 -14.53
CA GLU A 86 -3.03 18.04 -14.66
C GLU A 86 -4.04 18.96 -13.96
N MET A 87 -3.77 19.32 -12.70
CA MET A 87 -4.68 20.16 -11.91
C MET A 87 -4.91 21.55 -12.55
N LEU A 88 -3.85 22.17 -13.08
CA LEU A 88 -3.90 23.48 -13.73
C LEU A 88 -4.22 23.39 -15.23
N LEU A 89 -4.51 22.21 -15.76
CA LEU A 89 -4.85 21.96 -17.17
C LEU A 89 -3.75 22.43 -18.15
N LEU A 90 -2.48 22.28 -17.78
CA LEU A 90 -1.31 22.63 -18.57
C LEU A 90 -0.87 21.46 -19.47
N GLY A 91 -1.65 21.20 -20.54
CA GLY A 91 -1.44 20.02 -21.40
C GLY A 91 -0.05 19.93 -22.05
N ALA A 92 0.55 21.06 -22.45
CA ALA A 92 1.91 21.07 -23.02
C ALA A 92 2.97 20.67 -21.98
N LEU A 93 2.85 21.18 -20.75
CA LEU A 93 3.73 20.80 -19.65
C LEU A 93 3.55 19.32 -19.28
N LYS A 94 2.30 18.84 -19.19
CA LYS A 94 1.99 17.42 -18.95
C LYS A 94 2.70 16.52 -19.95
N LYS A 95 2.67 16.90 -21.25
CA LYS A 95 3.33 16.13 -22.30
C LYS A 95 4.85 16.12 -22.16
N ASN A 96 5.46 17.28 -21.88
CA ASN A 96 6.91 17.36 -21.66
C ASN A 96 7.36 16.52 -20.45
N VAL A 97 6.56 16.49 -19.38
CA VAL A 97 6.85 15.65 -18.21
C VAL A 97 6.67 14.16 -18.53
N GLU A 98 5.65 13.78 -19.31
CA GLU A 98 5.48 12.40 -19.79
C GLU A 98 6.69 11.94 -20.62
N ASP A 99 7.17 12.77 -21.56
CA ASP A 99 8.32 12.44 -22.41
C ASP A 99 9.63 12.37 -21.60
N PHE A 100 9.77 13.21 -20.58
CA PHE A 100 10.87 13.11 -19.62
C PHE A 100 10.84 11.78 -18.85
N LEU A 101 9.67 11.39 -18.33
CA LEU A 101 9.52 10.12 -17.59
C LEU A 101 9.76 8.90 -18.47
N LEU A 102 9.27 8.91 -19.72
CA LEU A 102 9.53 7.86 -20.71
C LEU A 102 11.03 7.65 -20.95
N SER A 103 11.80 8.74 -21.06
CA SER A 103 13.25 8.66 -21.32
C SER A 103 14.10 8.32 -20.09
N HIS A 104 13.49 8.28 -18.89
CA HIS A 104 14.17 8.07 -17.62
C HIS A 104 13.60 6.89 -16.82
N THR A 105 12.89 5.94 -17.46
CA THR A 105 12.44 4.71 -16.81
C THR A 105 13.63 3.83 -16.43
N ASP A 106 13.73 3.44 -15.16
CA ASP A 106 14.77 2.56 -14.61
C ASP A 106 14.18 1.54 -13.61
N SER A 107 15.00 0.60 -13.13
CA SER A 107 14.55 -0.45 -12.20
C SER A 107 14.05 0.10 -10.87
N VAL A 108 14.62 1.22 -10.39
CA VAL A 108 14.27 1.82 -9.11
C VAL A 108 12.94 2.57 -9.20
N ASN A 109 12.66 3.22 -10.33
CA ASN A 109 11.52 4.11 -10.50
C ASN A 109 10.35 3.51 -11.30
N CYS A 110 10.53 2.36 -11.98
CA CYS A 110 9.52 1.79 -12.87
C CYS A 110 8.15 1.59 -12.21
N ILE A 111 8.11 1.14 -10.95
CA ILE A 111 6.85 0.95 -10.22
C ILE A 111 6.18 2.30 -9.96
N SER A 112 6.94 3.30 -9.53
CA SER A 112 6.45 4.66 -9.33
C SER A 112 5.91 5.26 -10.64
N ILE A 113 6.59 5.03 -11.76
CA ILE A 113 6.14 5.48 -13.09
C ILE A 113 4.85 4.76 -13.52
N ILE A 114 4.75 3.44 -13.37
CA ILE A 114 3.52 2.66 -13.66
C ILE A 114 2.34 3.24 -12.88
N ASN A 115 2.58 3.55 -11.62
CA ASN A 115 1.62 4.10 -10.69
C ASN A 115 1.14 5.50 -11.10
N LEU A 116 2.07 6.41 -11.40
CA LEU A 116 1.76 7.75 -11.91
C LEU A 116 1.01 7.67 -13.24
N ALA A 117 1.45 6.80 -14.15
CA ALA A 117 0.82 6.63 -15.45
C ALA A 117 -0.62 6.14 -15.33
N ARG A 118 -0.93 5.27 -14.36
CA ARG A 118 -2.32 4.88 -14.07
C ARG A 118 -3.13 6.01 -13.47
N LEU A 119 -2.55 6.77 -12.53
CA LEU A 119 -3.24 7.86 -11.84
C LEU A 119 -3.67 8.98 -12.79
N TYR A 120 -2.83 9.31 -13.78
CA TYR A 120 -3.04 10.42 -14.72
C TYR A 120 -3.47 9.98 -16.14
N ASP A 121 -3.87 8.71 -16.31
CA ASP A 121 -4.27 8.06 -17.58
C ASP A 121 -3.24 8.25 -18.73
N LEU A 122 -1.95 8.12 -18.43
CA LEU A 122 -0.84 8.20 -19.39
C LEU A 122 -0.59 6.84 -20.05
N LYS A 123 -1.35 6.54 -21.10
CA LYS A 123 -1.36 5.20 -21.72
C LYS A 123 -0.01 4.77 -22.31
N ILE A 124 0.74 5.70 -22.91
CA ILE A 124 2.03 5.41 -23.55
C ILE A 124 3.07 5.11 -22.46
N LEU A 125 3.18 6.00 -21.46
CA LEU A 125 4.06 5.80 -20.31
C LEU A 125 3.75 4.51 -19.54
N LEU A 126 2.47 4.18 -19.39
CA LEU A 126 2.06 2.95 -18.72
C LEU A 126 2.50 1.70 -19.50
N ALA A 127 2.38 1.71 -20.82
CA ALA A 127 2.79 0.59 -21.66
C ALA A 127 4.32 0.41 -21.63
N ASP A 128 5.06 1.50 -21.76
CA ASP A 128 6.53 1.51 -21.72
C ASP A 128 7.07 0.98 -20.38
N ALA A 129 6.60 1.54 -19.26
CA ALA A 129 7.08 1.14 -17.93
C ALA A 129 6.70 -0.31 -17.59
N ARG A 130 5.58 -0.83 -18.13
CA ARG A 130 5.21 -2.25 -18.00
C ARG A 130 6.12 -3.16 -18.83
N SER A 131 6.45 -2.77 -20.05
CA SER A 131 7.40 -3.50 -20.88
C SER A 131 8.77 -3.55 -20.20
N TYR A 132 9.23 -2.42 -19.67
CA TYR A 132 10.46 -2.35 -18.89
C TYR A 132 10.43 -3.32 -17.69
N LEU A 133 9.37 -3.31 -16.90
CA LEU A 133 9.20 -4.22 -15.75
C LEU A 133 9.21 -5.69 -16.19
N HIS A 134 8.59 -6.01 -17.32
CA HIS A 134 8.56 -7.37 -17.85
C HIS A 134 9.95 -7.83 -18.31
N GLU A 135 10.68 -6.96 -19.02
CA GLU A 135 12.04 -7.26 -19.50
C GLU A 135 13.05 -7.42 -18.35
N HIS A 136 12.82 -6.70 -17.24
CA HIS A 136 13.67 -6.72 -16.06
C HIS A 136 13.08 -7.56 -14.91
N ASN A 137 12.19 -8.50 -15.25
CA ASN A 137 11.57 -9.39 -14.28
C ASN A 137 12.64 -10.20 -13.52
N GLY A 138 12.57 -10.18 -12.19
CA GLY A 138 13.56 -10.85 -11.30
C GLY A 138 14.57 -9.92 -10.62
N GLN A 139 14.50 -8.60 -10.82
CA GLN A 139 15.27 -7.63 -10.03
C GLN A 139 14.54 -7.20 -8.76
N TRP A 140 15.29 -6.93 -7.70
CA TRP A 140 14.76 -6.39 -6.45
C TRP A 140 14.63 -4.88 -6.54
N ASN A 141 13.41 -4.38 -6.36
CA ASN A 141 13.13 -2.94 -6.30
C ASN A 141 12.88 -2.52 -4.86
N THR A 142 13.48 -1.39 -4.46
CA THR A 142 13.34 -0.85 -3.11
C THR A 142 12.09 0.02 -3.03
N LEU A 143 11.15 -0.34 -2.16
CA LEU A 143 9.97 0.48 -1.85
C LEU A 143 10.30 1.54 -0.78
N PRO A 144 9.48 2.59 -0.62
CA PRO A 144 9.70 3.60 0.41
C PRO A 144 9.83 2.97 1.81
N PRO A 145 10.78 3.45 2.63
CA PRO A 145 11.04 2.87 3.93
C PRO A 145 9.81 3.01 4.84
N MET A 146 9.57 1.98 5.67
CA MET A 146 8.50 2.04 6.68
C MET A 146 8.70 3.25 7.61
N PRO A 147 7.61 3.92 8.07
CA PRO A 147 7.70 5.04 9.00
C PRO A 147 8.34 4.64 10.34
N THR A 148 8.07 3.41 10.79
CA THR A 148 8.62 2.84 12.02
C THR A 148 9.37 1.56 11.71
N ALA A 149 10.66 1.53 12.05
CA ALA A 149 11.48 0.31 11.98
C ALA A 149 10.97 -0.74 12.99
N ARG A 150 10.79 -1.98 12.52
CA ARG A 150 10.16 -3.07 13.29
C ARG A 150 10.62 -4.45 12.78
N ILE A 151 10.69 -5.44 13.67
CA ILE A 151 10.88 -6.86 13.36
C ILE A 151 9.65 -7.65 13.81
N GLU A 152 9.49 -8.89 13.33
CA GLU A 152 8.36 -9.77 13.69
C GLU A 152 6.96 -9.15 13.45
N HIS A 153 6.88 -8.17 12.55
CA HIS A 153 5.62 -7.61 12.10
C HIS A 153 4.94 -8.59 11.13
N SER A 154 3.63 -8.51 11.07
CA SER A 154 2.86 -9.27 10.10
C SER A 154 2.47 -8.38 8.93
N SER A 155 2.50 -8.90 7.71
CA SER A 155 2.12 -8.14 6.52
C SER A 155 1.17 -8.90 5.61
N ILE A 156 0.28 -8.17 4.95
CA ILE A 156 -0.67 -8.72 3.98
C ILE A 156 -0.99 -7.67 2.91
N TYR A 157 -1.09 -8.08 1.65
CA TYR A 157 -1.44 -7.21 0.53
C TYR A 157 -2.88 -7.43 0.09
N HIS A 158 -3.63 -6.34 -0.09
CA HIS A 158 -5.02 -6.39 -0.58
C HIS A 158 -5.51 -5.03 -1.08
N ASN A 159 -6.28 -5.03 -2.17
CA ASN A 159 -6.88 -3.84 -2.78
C ASN A 159 -5.88 -2.67 -2.92
N HIS A 160 -4.70 -2.95 -3.47
CA HIS A 160 -3.60 -1.99 -3.66
C HIS A 160 -2.98 -1.44 -2.37
N HIS A 161 -3.26 -2.02 -1.21
CA HIS A 161 -2.65 -1.63 0.06
C HIS A 161 -1.83 -2.79 0.62
N LEU A 162 -0.58 -2.50 1.01
CA LEU A 162 0.24 -3.39 1.81
C LEU A 162 0.07 -2.99 3.28
N TYR A 163 -0.60 -3.84 4.05
CA TYR A 163 -0.81 -3.65 5.48
C TYR A 163 0.37 -4.23 6.25
N VAL A 164 0.83 -3.50 7.26
CA VAL A 164 1.89 -3.89 8.18
C VAL A 164 1.37 -3.70 9.60
N VAL A 165 1.28 -4.80 10.35
CA VAL A 165 0.62 -4.86 11.66
C VAL A 165 1.62 -5.25 12.73
N GLY A 166 1.71 -4.41 13.78
CA GLY A 166 2.44 -4.73 15.00
C GLY A 166 3.93 -4.96 14.78
N GLY A 167 4.49 -5.98 15.43
CA GLY A 167 5.92 -6.27 15.53
C GLY A 167 6.57 -5.59 16.73
N CYS A 168 7.88 -5.67 16.81
CA CYS A 168 8.65 -5.05 17.89
C CYS A 168 9.81 -4.21 17.35
N ASN A 169 10.15 -3.16 18.10
CA ASN A 169 11.38 -2.41 17.94
C ASN A 169 12.20 -2.50 19.24
N ARG A 170 12.37 -1.40 19.98
CA ARG A 170 12.77 -1.45 21.39
C ARG A 170 11.63 -1.92 22.30
N ASN A 171 10.38 -1.69 21.88
CA ASN A 171 9.16 -2.09 22.55
C ASN A 171 8.26 -2.86 21.57
N ALA A 172 7.30 -3.63 22.08
CA ALA A 172 6.26 -4.19 21.23
C ALA A 172 5.34 -3.07 20.71
N LEU A 173 4.81 -3.25 19.51
CA LEU A 173 4.04 -2.22 18.80
C LEU A 173 2.60 -2.69 18.60
N ASN A 174 1.67 -1.76 18.71
CA ASN A 174 0.26 -1.93 18.33
C ASN A 174 -0.11 -1.11 17.09
N SER A 175 0.84 -0.38 16.51
CA SER A 175 0.63 0.43 15.30
C SER A 175 0.31 -0.43 14.10
N VAL A 176 -0.56 0.07 13.22
CA VAL A 176 -0.82 -0.53 11.91
C VAL A 176 -0.55 0.51 10.83
N ASP A 177 0.36 0.19 9.93
CA ASP A 177 0.76 1.07 8.82
C ASP A 177 0.29 0.44 7.50
N THR A 178 -0.07 1.28 6.54
CA THR A 178 -0.48 0.83 5.19
C THR A 178 0.29 1.59 4.13
N LEU A 179 0.92 0.87 3.21
CA LEU A 179 1.49 1.46 2.00
C LEU A 179 0.48 1.37 0.87
N ASP A 180 0.01 2.51 0.37
CA ASP A 180 -0.80 2.56 -0.86
C ASP A 180 0.13 2.34 -2.05
N MET A 181 -0.01 1.18 -2.69
CA MET A 181 0.82 0.75 -3.81
C MET A 181 0.57 1.55 -5.09
N ARG A 182 -0.37 2.50 -5.12
CA ARG A 182 -0.66 3.37 -6.29
C ARG A 182 0.08 4.71 -6.24
N ASN A 183 0.48 5.17 -5.07
CA ASN A 183 1.21 6.43 -4.89
C ASN A 183 2.48 6.26 -4.03
N LEU A 184 2.71 5.02 -3.55
CA LEU A 184 3.80 4.63 -2.67
C LEU A 184 3.89 5.50 -1.40
N GLN A 185 2.74 5.93 -0.88
CA GLN A 185 2.65 6.69 0.35
C GLN A 185 2.23 5.80 1.52
N TRP A 186 2.93 5.96 2.63
CA TRP A 186 2.58 5.34 3.90
C TRP A 186 1.48 6.14 4.60
N ASN A 187 0.48 5.43 5.10
CA ASN A 187 -0.58 5.95 5.94
C ASN A 187 -0.63 5.17 7.26
N HIS A 188 -1.13 5.82 8.30
CA HIS A 188 -1.34 5.19 9.60
C HIS A 188 -2.80 4.83 9.77
N LEU A 189 -3.07 3.57 10.13
CA LEU A 189 -4.36 3.13 10.59
C LEU A 189 -4.46 3.28 12.12
N PRO A 190 -5.69 3.30 12.67
CA PRO A 190 -5.92 3.23 14.10
C PRO A 190 -5.08 2.12 14.75
N PRO A 191 -4.43 2.37 15.90
CA PRO A 191 -3.64 1.35 16.57
C PRO A 191 -4.55 0.26 17.14
N LEU A 192 -4.01 -0.96 17.21
CA LEU A 192 -4.69 -2.08 17.88
C LEU A 192 -4.85 -1.79 19.39
N PRO A 193 -5.90 -2.34 20.03
CA PRO A 193 -6.09 -2.21 21.48
C PRO A 193 -4.94 -2.79 22.30
N ARG A 194 -4.14 -3.69 21.72
CA ARG A 194 -3.02 -4.36 22.35
C ARG A 194 -1.83 -4.47 21.38
N GLU A 195 -0.63 -4.42 21.94
CA GLU A 195 0.63 -4.70 21.23
C GLU A 195 0.68 -6.17 20.78
N VAL A 196 1.22 -6.41 19.58
CA VAL A 196 1.23 -7.75 18.98
C VAL A 196 2.46 -7.96 18.11
N CYS A 197 3.12 -9.11 18.25
CA CYS A 197 4.16 -9.60 17.33
C CYS A 197 3.69 -10.92 16.71
N SER A 198 4.17 -11.24 15.49
CA SER A 198 3.84 -12.50 14.80
C SER A 198 2.33 -12.82 14.78
N ALA A 199 1.49 -11.80 14.59
CA ALA A 199 0.04 -11.99 14.47
C ALA A 199 -0.30 -12.75 13.19
N HIS A 200 -1.39 -13.50 13.18
CA HIS A 200 -1.90 -14.09 11.95
C HIS A 200 -2.82 -13.09 11.27
N LEU A 201 -2.61 -12.84 9.97
CA LEU A 201 -3.43 -11.91 9.19
C LEU A 201 -4.26 -12.68 8.17
N ALA A 202 -5.52 -12.29 8.00
CA ALA A 202 -6.37 -12.81 6.95
C ALA A 202 -7.30 -11.73 6.44
N ILE A 203 -7.72 -11.86 5.18
CA ILE A 203 -8.68 -10.94 4.57
C ILE A 203 -9.87 -11.73 4.05
N VAL A 204 -11.05 -11.38 4.54
CA VAL A 204 -12.32 -12.01 4.15
C VAL A 204 -13.33 -10.93 3.85
N SER A 205 -13.94 -10.99 2.66
CA SER A 205 -14.93 -10.00 2.20
C SER A 205 -14.43 -8.56 2.36
N ASP A 206 -13.19 -8.31 1.90
CA ASP A 206 -12.46 -7.03 2.00
C ASP A 206 -12.16 -6.51 3.42
N ASN A 207 -12.47 -7.28 4.47
CA ASN A 207 -12.17 -6.91 5.85
C ASN A 207 -10.85 -7.55 6.32
N LEU A 208 -10.00 -6.74 6.95
CA LEU A 208 -8.74 -7.18 7.56
C LEU A 208 -9.00 -7.77 8.95
N PHE A 209 -8.54 -9.00 9.16
CA PHE A 209 -8.55 -9.68 10.46
C PHE A 209 -7.13 -9.85 11.00
N VAL A 210 -6.96 -9.49 12.27
CA VAL A 210 -5.74 -9.70 13.05
C VAL A 210 -6.05 -10.74 14.13
N LEU A 211 -5.40 -11.90 14.07
CA LEU A 211 -5.69 -13.04 14.93
C LEU A 211 -4.47 -13.45 15.74
N GLY A 212 -4.63 -13.52 17.06
CA GLY A 212 -3.62 -13.99 18.00
C GLY A 212 -2.35 -13.13 18.00
N GLY A 213 -1.20 -13.82 17.98
CA GLY A 213 0.13 -13.23 18.10
C GLY A 213 0.74 -13.38 19.49
N SER A 214 1.92 -12.80 19.69
CA SER A 214 2.68 -12.85 20.93
C SER A 214 3.10 -11.45 21.39
N CYS A 215 2.88 -11.15 22.67
CA CYS A 215 3.46 -9.99 23.34
C CYS A 215 3.49 -10.22 24.86
N GLY A 216 4.66 -10.60 25.39
CA GLY A 216 4.81 -11.07 26.78
C GLY A 216 4.13 -12.43 27.07
N GLY A 217 3.47 -13.01 26.07
CA GLY A 217 2.72 -14.26 26.07
C GLY A 217 1.86 -14.36 24.81
N CYS A 218 1.47 -15.57 24.42
CA CYS A 218 0.64 -15.81 23.25
C CYS A 218 -0.84 -15.52 23.57
N VAL A 219 -1.56 -14.93 22.61
CA VAL A 219 -2.96 -14.51 22.79
C VAL A 219 -3.90 -15.16 21.78
N ALA A 220 -5.18 -15.23 22.13
CA ALA A 220 -6.24 -15.76 21.30
C ALA A 220 -7.16 -14.68 20.72
N ASP A 221 -6.84 -13.40 20.92
CA ASP A 221 -7.69 -12.28 20.54
C ASP A 221 -7.85 -12.17 19.03
N VAL A 222 -9.01 -11.70 18.59
CA VAL A 222 -9.35 -11.56 17.17
C VAL A 222 -9.93 -10.17 16.97
N HIS A 223 -9.32 -9.40 16.09
CA HIS A 223 -9.74 -8.04 15.76
C HIS A 223 -10.06 -7.94 14.28
N GLU A 224 -11.20 -7.32 13.96
CA GLU A 224 -11.64 -6.99 12.61
C GLU A 224 -11.49 -5.49 12.41
N PHE A 225 -10.88 -5.06 11.32
CA PHE A 225 -10.77 -3.64 10.98
C PHE A 225 -12.08 -3.15 10.35
N ASP A 226 -12.75 -2.21 11.01
CA ASP A 226 -13.90 -1.51 10.46
C ASP A 226 -13.41 -0.27 9.69
N SER A 227 -13.39 -0.38 8.37
CA SER A 227 -12.97 0.70 7.47
C SER A 227 -13.93 1.89 7.48
N THR A 228 -15.20 1.69 7.85
CA THR A 228 -16.20 2.77 7.90
C THR A 228 -16.04 3.62 9.16
N GLN A 229 -15.77 2.98 10.30
CA GLN A 229 -15.59 3.66 11.58
C GLN A 229 -14.14 4.03 11.85
N GLN A 230 -13.19 3.50 11.08
CA GLN A 230 -11.76 3.59 11.36
C GLN A 230 -11.48 3.14 12.81
N THR A 231 -11.97 1.95 13.17
CA THR A 231 -11.74 1.34 14.49
C THR A 231 -11.56 -0.17 14.40
N TRP A 232 -11.06 -0.77 15.47
CA TRP A 232 -10.92 -2.22 15.60
C TRP A 232 -12.07 -2.81 16.39
N ARG A 233 -12.80 -3.73 15.78
CA ARG A 233 -13.88 -4.48 16.42
C ARG A 233 -13.36 -5.80 16.97
N GLN A 234 -13.55 -6.03 18.26
CA GLN A 234 -13.25 -7.32 18.88
C GLN A 234 -14.26 -8.38 18.41
N ARG A 235 -13.75 -9.54 17.99
CA ARG A 235 -14.52 -10.72 17.56
C ARG A 235 -14.39 -11.84 18.57
N SER A 236 -15.09 -12.95 18.33
CA SER A 236 -14.95 -14.14 19.18
C SER A 236 -13.49 -14.59 19.21
N PRO A 237 -12.87 -14.77 20.38
CA PRO A 237 -11.48 -15.20 20.48
C PRO A 237 -11.33 -16.63 19.94
N MET A 238 -10.12 -16.97 19.51
CA MET A 238 -9.78 -18.34 19.10
C MET A 238 -10.05 -19.32 20.25
N PRO A 239 -10.62 -20.51 20.00
CA PRO A 239 -10.88 -21.51 21.04
C PRO A 239 -9.62 -22.00 21.73
N GLU A 240 -8.50 -21.99 21.00
CA GLU A 240 -7.18 -22.37 21.48
C GLU A 240 -6.16 -21.36 20.97
N ILE A 241 -5.10 -21.11 21.75
CA ILE A 241 -3.96 -20.31 21.29
C ILE A 241 -3.27 -21.07 20.14
N CYS A 242 -2.80 -20.37 19.10
CA CYS A 242 -1.98 -20.93 18.03
C CYS A 242 -0.61 -20.23 18.06
N GLU A 243 0.45 -20.95 18.44
CA GLU A 243 1.79 -20.37 18.54
C GLU A 243 2.58 -20.60 17.25
N GLY A 244 2.90 -19.53 16.52
CA GLY A 244 3.65 -19.61 15.27
C GLY A 244 2.88 -20.29 14.14
N GLY A 245 1.56 -20.21 14.12
CA GLY A 245 0.76 -20.73 13.01
C GLY A 245 0.75 -19.80 11.80
N ALA A 246 -0.14 -20.09 10.86
CA ALA A 246 -0.52 -19.18 9.79
C ALA A 246 -2.05 -19.04 9.72
N ALA A 247 -2.49 -17.90 9.19
CA ALA A 247 -3.87 -17.69 8.82
C ALA A 247 -4.01 -17.58 7.29
N VAL A 248 -5.11 -18.11 6.77
CA VAL A 248 -5.46 -18.01 5.36
C VAL A 248 -6.97 -17.85 5.20
N SER A 249 -7.39 -17.06 4.21
CA SER A 249 -8.79 -16.95 3.85
C SER A 249 -9.16 -17.95 2.74
N PHE A 250 -10.26 -18.65 2.93
CA PHE A 250 -10.80 -19.59 1.95
C PHE A 250 -12.33 -19.70 2.07
N ASN A 251 -13.04 -19.57 0.94
CA ASN A 251 -14.51 -19.66 0.87
C ASN A 251 -15.23 -18.82 1.95
N ASP A 252 -14.91 -17.53 2.07
CA ASP A 252 -15.47 -16.61 3.09
C ASP A 252 -15.23 -16.99 4.56
N HIS A 253 -14.25 -17.85 4.82
CA HIS A 253 -13.83 -18.23 6.17
C HIS A 253 -12.35 -17.93 6.39
N VAL A 254 -11.97 -17.71 7.64
CA VAL A 254 -10.55 -17.65 8.04
C VAL A 254 -10.17 -19.00 8.62
N TYR A 255 -9.06 -19.56 8.17
CA TYR A 255 -8.47 -20.77 8.74
C TYR A 255 -7.18 -20.38 9.44
N VAL A 256 -7.03 -20.81 10.69
CA VAL A 256 -5.76 -20.72 11.42
C VAL A 256 -5.22 -22.14 11.56
N VAL A 257 -4.04 -22.38 10.99
CA VAL A 257 -3.45 -23.71 10.82
C VAL A 257 -1.98 -23.73 11.25
N GLY A 258 -1.53 -24.88 11.75
CA GLY A 258 -0.13 -25.13 12.09
C GLY A 258 0.23 -24.75 13.52
N GLY A 259 1.40 -24.13 13.67
CA GLY A 259 2.00 -23.78 14.96
C GLY A 259 2.64 -24.96 15.69
N ARG A 260 3.36 -24.66 16.78
CA ARG A 260 4.00 -25.69 17.64
C ARG A 260 3.00 -26.70 18.18
N ASN A 261 1.78 -26.25 18.39
CA ASN A 261 0.71 -27.00 19.00
C ASN A 261 -0.25 -27.62 17.98
N LYS A 262 0.06 -27.64 16.67
CA LYS A 262 -0.69 -28.39 15.66
C LYS A 262 -2.18 -28.04 15.66
N ARG A 263 -2.50 -26.75 15.56
CA ARG A 263 -3.88 -26.29 15.55
C ARG A 263 -4.42 -26.23 14.14
N CYS A 264 -5.71 -26.49 14.02
CA CYS A 264 -6.48 -26.28 12.81
C CYS A 264 -7.86 -25.83 13.26
N MET A 265 -8.22 -24.60 12.94
CA MET A 265 -9.47 -24.00 13.34
C MET A 265 -9.99 -23.09 12.24
N ARG A 266 -11.30 -23.04 12.11
CA ARG A 266 -12.00 -22.21 11.12
C ARG A 266 -12.89 -21.22 11.82
N PHE A 267 -12.76 -19.96 11.45
CA PHE A 267 -13.64 -18.88 11.85
C PHE A 267 -14.62 -18.55 10.73
N ASN A 268 -15.89 -18.38 11.10
CA ASN A 268 -16.92 -17.86 10.24
C ASN A 268 -17.23 -16.40 10.64
N PRO A 269 -16.81 -15.40 9.84
CA PRO A 269 -17.04 -13.99 10.16
C PRO A 269 -18.52 -13.59 10.16
N ARG A 270 -19.39 -14.29 9.41
CA ARG A 270 -20.82 -13.93 9.28
C ARG A 270 -21.59 -14.17 10.57
N ASN A 271 -21.29 -15.25 11.28
CA ASN A 271 -21.96 -15.60 12.53
C ASN A 271 -21.05 -15.48 13.77
N ASN A 272 -19.78 -15.08 13.60
CA ASN A 272 -18.80 -14.91 14.67
C ASN A 272 -18.51 -16.20 15.45
N THR A 273 -18.48 -17.35 14.77
CA THR A 273 -18.24 -18.66 15.42
C THR A 273 -16.95 -19.32 14.95
N TRP A 274 -16.38 -20.13 15.85
CA TRP A 274 -15.22 -20.96 15.59
C TRP A 274 -15.60 -22.44 15.51
N THR A 275 -14.92 -23.17 14.65
CA THR A 275 -15.00 -24.63 14.55
C THR A 275 -13.59 -25.20 14.65
N SER A 276 -13.35 -26.08 15.61
CA SER A 276 -12.11 -26.87 15.65
C SER A 276 -12.16 -27.96 14.59
N LEU A 277 -11.10 -28.09 13.82
CA LEU A 277 -10.98 -29.03 12.70
C LEU A 277 -9.93 -30.08 13.00
N GLN A 278 -9.79 -31.06 12.10
CA GLN A 278 -8.77 -32.08 12.22
C GLN A 278 -7.37 -31.45 12.27
N ARG A 279 -6.55 -31.92 13.20
CA ARG A 279 -5.20 -31.36 13.44
C ARG A 279 -4.19 -31.93 12.43
N PRO A 280 -3.18 -31.14 12.03
CA PRO A 280 -2.09 -31.63 11.18
C PRO A 280 -1.29 -32.71 11.90
N GLN A 281 -0.62 -33.56 11.12
CA GLN A 281 0.19 -34.65 11.64
C GLN A 281 1.48 -34.11 12.28
N PHE A 282 2.09 -33.10 11.67
CA PHE A 282 3.34 -32.49 12.08
C PHE A 282 3.14 -31.10 12.69
N SER A 283 4.16 -30.60 13.39
CA SER A 283 4.17 -29.26 13.95
C SER A 283 4.80 -28.29 12.96
N HIS A 284 4.05 -27.28 12.55
CA HIS A 284 4.47 -26.29 11.56
C HIS A 284 4.73 -24.94 12.26
N ASP A 285 5.89 -24.80 12.91
CA ASP A 285 6.26 -23.59 13.68
C ASP A 285 6.81 -22.46 12.79
N TYR A 286 6.20 -21.29 12.89
CA TYR A 286 6.49 -20.03 12.17
C TYR A 286 6.49 -20.17 10.64
N ARG A 287 5.44 -20.78 10.06
CA ARG A 287 5.41 -21.01 8.60
C ARG A 287 4.11 -20.62 7.93
N PRO A 288 4.20 -20.16 6.67
CA PRO A 288 3.04 -19.71 5.93
C PRO A 288 2.21 -20.88 5.42
N SER A 289 0.92 -20.61 5.32
CA SER A 289 -0.06 -21.43 4.63
C SER A 289 -0.52 -20.73 3.37
N ILE A 290 -0.83 -21.48 2.32
CA ILE A 290 -1.44 -20.96 1.10
C ILE A 290 -2.68 -21.77 0.75
N VAL A 291 -3.63 -21.16 0.05
CA VAL A 291 -4.68 -21.91 -0.65
C VAL A 291 -4.17 -22.28 -2.04
N LEU A 292 -4.17 -23.57 -2.35
CA LEU A 292 -3.80 -24.10 -3.66
C LEU A 292 -4.84 -25.13 -4.10
N ASN A 293 -5.43 -24.95 -5.29
CA ASN A 293 -6.43 -25.86 -5.88
C ASN A 293 -7.60 -26.21 -4.94
N GLY A 294 -8.07 -25.23 -4.16
CA GLY A 294 -9.18 -25.43 -3.20
C GLY A 294 -8.80 -26.16 -1.92
N LYS A 295 -7.51 -26.39 -1.67
CA LYS A 295 -6.96 -26.98 -0.45
C LYS A 295 -6.06 -25.97 0.26
N ILE A 296 -5.85 -26.15 1.56
CA ILE A 296 -4.93 -25.32 2.36
C ILE A 296 -3.63 -26.09 2.51
N VAL A 297 -2.53 -25.57 1.99
CA VAL A 297 -1.22 -26.21 2.05
C VAL A 297 -0.36 -25.47 3.08
N VAL A 298 0.27 -26.24 3.97
CA VAL A 298 1.19 -25.76 5.00
C VAL A 298 2.57 -26.33 4.71
N PHE A 299 3.58 -25.46 4.60
CA PHE A 299 4.93 -25.84 4.15
C PHE A 299 5.95 -25.84 5.29
N GLY A 300 6.63 -26.97 5.49
CA GLY A 300 7.82 -27.11 6.32
C GLY A 300 7.60 -26.86 7.82
N GLY A 301 8.67 -26.70 8.58
CA GLY A 301 8.64 -26.39 10.01
C GLY A 301 10.04 -26.11 10.56
N LEU A 302 10.17 -25.81 11.85
CA LEU A 302 11.50 -25.71 12.48
C LEU A 302 12.18 -27.09 12.43
N ASN A 303 13.24 -27.22 11.62
CA ASN A 303 13.94 -28.48 11.33
C ASN A 303 13.10 -29.54 10.57
N ASP A 304 12.02 -29.12 9.93
CA ASP A 304 11.12 -29.98 9.17
C ASP A 304 10.97 -29.49 7.71
N ASP A 305 10.93 -30.44 6.79
CA ASP A 305 10.77 -30.25 5.35
C ASP A 305 9.44 -30.83 4.81
N PHE A 306 8.58 -31.40 5.69
CA PHE A 306 7.28 -31.92 5.31
C PHE A 306 6.32 -30.82 4.88
N THR A 307 5.55 -31.12 3.83
CA THR A 307 4.45 -30.28 3.36
C THR A 307 3.16 -31.06 3.57
N GLU A 308 2.20 -30.47 4.26
CA GLU A 308 0.88 -31.06 4.47
C GLU A 308 -0.18 -30.23 3.74
N GLU A 309 -1.12 -30.91 3.09
CA GLU A 309 -2.32 -30.30 2.55
C GLU A 309 -3.53 -30.68 3.42
N TYR A 310 -4.40 -29.71 3.66
CA TYR A 310 -5.67 -29.87 4.32
C TYR A 310 -6.80 -29.69 3.31
N SER A 311 -7.73 -30.63 3.30
CA SER A 311 -8.96 -30.58 2.49
C SER A 311 -10.14 -30.11 3.36
N PRO A 312 -10.64 -28.88 3.19
CA PRO A 312 -11.78 -28.38 3.96
C PRO A 312 -13.09 -29.12 3.69
N LEU A 313 -13.19 -29.85 2.58
CA LEU A 313 -14.38 -30.62 2.21
C LEU A 313 -14.50 -31.94 2.99
N THR A 314 -13.36 -32.56 3.28
CA THR A 314 -13.28 -33.90 3.90
C THR A 314 -12.74 -33.86 5.32
N ASP A 315 -12.32 -32.68 5.81
CA ASP A 315 -11.67 -32.49 7.11
C ASP A 315 -10.51 -33.47 7.34
N SER A 316 -9.65 -33.57 6.33
CA SER A 316 -8.55 -34.55 6.29
C SER A 316 -7.24 -33.93 5.82
N TRP A 317 -6.14 -34.41 6.37
CA TRP A 317 -4.78 -34.03 6.00
C TRP A 317 -4.13 -35.09 5.12
N SER A 318 -3.33 -34.66 4.16
CA SER A 318 -2.44 -35.51 3.35
C SER A 318 -1.04 -34.93 3.33
N THR A 319 -0.03 -35.80 3.45
CA THR A 319 1.37 -35.38 3.34
C THR A 319 1.82 -35.45 1.88
N TRP A 320 2.48 -34.40 1.39
CA TRP A 320 3.10 -34.42 0.08
C TRP A 320 4.43 -35.17 0.09
N THR A 321 4.72 -35.87 -1.01
CA THR A 321 6.02 -36.54 -1.20
C THR A 321 7.14 -35.52 -1.47
N LEU A 322 6.80 -34.37 -2.05
CA LEU A 322 7.74 -33.29 -2.32
C LEU A 322 8.06 -32.53 -1.03
N LYS A 323 9.34 -32.58 -0.65
CA LYS A 323 9.87 -31.88 0.52
C LYS A 323 10.42 -30.52 0.13
N MET A 324 10.45 -29.61 1.10
CA MET A 324 11.12 -28.33 0.90
C MET A 324 12.63 -28.54 0.65
N PRO A 325 13.25 -27.73 -0.21
CA PRO A 325 14.63 -27.94 -0.65
C PRO A 325 15.66 -27.81 0.48
N GLN A 326 15.34 -27.09 1.56
CA GLN A 326 16.18 -26.99 2.75
C GLN A 326 15.34 -26.95 4.04
N LYS A 327 15.91 -27.47 5.12
CA LYS A 327 15.40 -27.27 6.48
C LYS A 327 15.91 -25.91 6.96
N SER A 328 15.02 -24.94 7.10
CA SER A 328 15.37 -23.55 7.43
C SER A 328 14.89 -23.15 8.83
N GLN A 329 15.42 -22.07 9.40
CA GLN A 329 14.86 -21.38 10.56
C GLN A 329 14.19 -20.08 10.12
N GLY A 330 12.89 -20.16 9.78
CA GLY A 330 12.06 -19.01 9.39
C GLY A 330 12.09 -18.73 7.89
N TRP A 331 10.93 -18.90 7.23
CA TRP A 331 10.72 -18.44 5.86
C TRP A 331 9.41 -17.66 5.82
N ALA A 332 9.45 -16.47 5.23
CA ALA A 332 8.27 -15.83 4.69
C ALA A 332 8.13 -16.25 3.22
N PHE A 333 6.93 -16.63 2.80
CA PHE A 333 6.63 -16.94 1.41
C PHE A 333 5.54 -16.00 0.92
N ALA A 334 5.72 -15.53 -0.30
CA ALA A 334 4.66 -15.00 -1.12
C ALA A 334 4.66 -15.83 -2.40
N ALA A 335 3.50 -16.27 -2.84
CA ALA A 335 3.34 -16.93 -4.13
C ALA A 335 2.40 -16.09 -4.99
N ILE A 336 2.79 -15.90 -6.23
CA ILE A 336 1.90 -15.43 -7.29
C ILE A 336 1.48 -16.71 -8.01
N MET A 337 0.19 -17.02 -7.96
CA MET A 337 -0.36 -18.09 -8.78
C MET A 337 -0.82 -17.45 -10.09
N ASP A 338 -0.14 -17.76 -11.18
CA ASP A 338 -0.62 -17.38 -12.51
C ASP A 338 -1.94 -18.13 -12.76
N SER A 339 -3.01 -17.37 -13.03
CA SER A 339 -4.33 -17.88 -13.40
C SER A 339 -4.40 -18.23 -14.87
#